data_AF-A0A4S8KWY7-F1
#
_entry.id   AF-A0A4S8KWY7-F1
#
_cell.length_a   1.000
_cell.length_b   1.000
_cell.length_c   1.000
_cell.angle_alpha   90.00
_cell.angle_beta   90.00
_cell.angle_gamma   90.00
#
_symmetry.space_group_name_H-M   'P 1'
#
loop_
_entity.id
_entity.type
_entity.pdbx_description
1 polymer ?
#
loop_
_entity_poly.entity_id
_entity_poly.type
_entity_poly.pdbx_seq_one_letter_code
_entity_poly.pdbx_strand_id
1 'polypeptide(L)'
;MGSAPGFWDGEGTKGKWLGVDGGSEGEQAPGSSDQPDTEGWDWAGVEGTWTRAVCWMDYRQLLYHSVRSLTVIFRPDGLNHDMRETCRISSMRLRITGYSWAHWSESSSITVLPPKPTSLSPPSSSSTLPGADEVLDAESAFVREEEKYKDAMDSLVYALPVIHFSDDQPGVTSERTIRGTVRMISGGIVRWSMISRDNLEEHDDWVLEAVQIGGIGSGLGAAGMWTGAGHENGDPLGPMWMWRVA
;
A
#
# COMPACT_ATOMS: atom_id res chain seq x y z
N MET A 1 8.64 -8.97 -22.71
CA MET A 1 7.32 -8.88 -23.36
C MET A 1 6.26 -8.98 -22.27
N GLY A 2 5.62 -7.86 -21.97
CA GLY A 2 4.64 -7.72 -20.90
C GLY A 2 4.04 -6.34 -21.01
N SER A 3 3.30 -6.12 -22.09
CA SER A 3 2.61 -4.86 -22.36
C SER A 3 1.63 -4.58 -21.23
N ALA A 4 1.59 -3.34 -20.75
CA ALA A 4 0.62 -2.89 -19.77
C ALA A 4 -0.80 -3.19 -20.31
N PRO A 5 -1.70 -3.81 -19.53
CA PRO A 5 -3.08 -4.05 -19.97
C PRO A 5 -3.72 -2.72 -20.39
N GLY A 6 -4.46 -2.70 -21.50
CA GLY A 6 -5.11 -1.51 -22.10
C GLY A 6 -6.21 -0.86 -21.26
N PHE A 7 -6.13 -0.95 -19.93
CA PHE A 7 -6.98 -0.28 -18.96
C PHE A 7 -6.54 1.18 -18.70
N TRP A 8 -5.35 1.59 -19.15
CA TRP A 8 -4.82 2.96 -19.00
C TRP A 8 -5.46 4.02 -19.90
N ASP A 9 -6.43 3.62 -20.73
CA ASP A 9 -7.15 4.51 -21.65
C ASP A 9 -8.52 4.95 -21.09
N GLY A 10 -8.69 4.88 -19.76
CA GLY A 10 -9.85 5.44 -19.08
C GLY A 10 -9.96 6.94 -19.37
N GLU A 11 -11.10 7.34 -19.93
CA GLU A 11 -11.43 8.74 -20.25
C GLU A 11 -11.24 9.61 -19.00
N GLY A 12 -10.17 10.42 -18.99
CA GLY A 12 -9.86 11.38 -17.91
C GLY A 12 -8.51 11.25 -17.19
N THR A 13 -7.71 10.20 -17.40
CA THR A 13 -6.51 9.93 -16.55
C THR A 13 -5.15 10.41 -17.07
N LYS A 14 -5.01 10.85 -18.33
CA LYS A 14 -3.71 11.31 -18.87
C LYS A 14 -3.71 12.71 -19.49
N GLY A 15 -4.84 13.18 -20.02
CA GLY A 15 -4.85 14.31 -20.94
C GLY A 15 -4.57 15.69 -20.34
N LYS A 16 -4.87 15.91 -19.05
CA LYS A 16 -4.97 17.28 -18.52
C LYS A 16 -3.65 17.89 -18.02
N TRP A 17 -2.60 17.10 -17.79
CA TRP A 17 -1.38 17.60 -17.11
C TRP A 17 -0.03 17.19 -17.72
N LEU A 18 -0.01 16.46 -18.85
CA LEU A 18 1.20 16.41 -19.70
C LEU A 18 1.40 17.69 -20.55
N GLY A 19 0.65 18.76 -20.26
CA GLY A 19 0.97 20.11 -20.75
C GLY A 19 0.84 20.29 -22.26
N VAL A 20 -0.17 19.67 -22.88
CA VAL A 20 -0.55 19.95 -24.27
C VAL A 20 -2.05 20.23 -24.32
N ASP A 21 -2.33 21.49 -24.66
CA ASP A 21 -3.56 22.10 -25.16
C ASP A 21 -4.57 22.76 -24.19
N GLY A 22 -4.56 24.10 -24.25
CA GLY A 22 -5.76 24.87 -24.65
C GLY A 22 -6.75 25.20 -23.55
N GLY A 23 -6.62 26.40 -22.97
CA GLY A 23 -7.49 26.88 -21.90
C GLY A 23 -8.97 27.06 -22.26
N SER A 24 -9.80 27.00 -21.23
CA SER A 24 -11.03 27.77 -21.13
C SER A 24 -11.44 27.88 -19.65
N GLU A 25 -11.62 29.12 -19.21
CA GLU A 25 -12.12 29.54 -17.90
C GLU A 25 -13.56 29.07 -17.66
N GLY A 26 -13.89 28.80 -16.39
CA GLY A 26 -15.23 28.44 -15.94
C GLY A 26 -15.46 28.83 -14.47
N GLU A 27 -16.09 29.99 -14.32
CA GLU A 27 -16.87 30.58 -13.22
C GLU A 27 -17.12 29.79 -11.90
N GLN A 28 -16.79 30.41 -10.76
CA GLN A 28 -17.09 29.96 -9.39
C GLN A 28 -18.31 30.67 -8.79
N ALA A 29 -19.06 29.97 -7.94
CA ALA A 29 -19.92 30.53 -6.89
C ALA A 29 -19.88 29.65 -5.62
N PRO A 30 -20.14 30.21 -4.42
CA PRO A 30 -19.38 29.88 -3.21
C PRO A 30 -20.13 29.04 -2.17
N GLY A 31 -19.39 28.28 -1.36
CA GLY A 31 -19.87 27.59 -0.16
C GLY A 31 -18.70 27.08 0.68
N SER A 32 -18.62 27.56 1.92
CA SER A 32 -17.46 27.54 2.82
C SER A 32 -17.15 26.19 3.51
N SER A 33 -15.88 25.80 3.48
CA SER A 33 -15.16 25.18 4.60
C SER A 33 -13.66 25.48 4.46
N ASP A 34 -13.07 26.15 5.46
CA ASP A 34 -11.65 26.54 5.53
C ASP A 34 -10.73 25.31 5.73
N GLN A 35 -10.64 24.46 4.72
CA GLN A 35 -9.41 23.72 4.42
C GLN A 35 -8.90 24.29 3.08
N PRO A 36 -7.59 24.48 2.89
CA PRO A 36 -7.09 24.77 1.55
C PRO A 36 -7.53 23.60 0.67
N ASP A 37 -8.46 23.86 -0.25
CA ASP A 37 -8.90 22.89 -1.25
C ASP A 37 -7.66 22.47 -2.03
N THR A 38 -7.04 21.39 -1.54
CA THR A 38 -5.80 20.89 -2.07
C THR A 38 -6.19 20.11 -3.30
N GLU A 39 -6.06 20.74 -4.46
CA GLU A 39 -6.39 20.13 -5.74
C GLU A 39 -5.53 18.88 -5.97
N GLY A 40 -6.17 17.78 -6.37
CA GLY A 40 -5.53 16.49 -6.59
C GLY A 40 -6.34 15.63 -7.56
N TRP A 41 -5.74 14.53 -8.01
CA TRP A 41 -6.37 13.56 -8.90
C TRP A 41 -6.17 12.13 -8.38
N ASP A 42 -7.02 11.22 -8.83
CA ASP A 42 -6.99 9.81 -8.41
C ASP A 42 -5.86 9.01 -9.08
N TRP A 43 -4.62 9.31 -8.68
CA TRP A 43 -3.44 8.64 -9.24
C TRP A 43 -3.34 7.17 -8.84
N ALA A 44 -3.90 6.77 -7.70
CA ALA A 44 -3.87 5.39 -7.25
C ALA A 44 -5.05 4.55 -7.76
N GLY A 45 -6.07 5.17 -8.37
CA GLY A 45 -7.27 4.48 -8.84
C GLY A 45 -8.16 4.03 -7.68
N VAL A 46 -8.24 4.84 -6.62
CA VAL A 46 -9.00 4.62 -5.38
C VAL A 46 -10.50 4.60 -5.63
N GLU A 47 -11.01 5.54 -6.43
CA GLU A 47 -12.44 5.73 -6.58
C GLU A 47 -13.08 4.56 -7.36
N GLY A 48 -14.21 4.07 -6.86
CA GLY A 48 -14.99 3.04 -7.53
C GLY A 48 -15.55 1.96 -6.62
N THR A 49 -15.97 0.84 -7.23
CA THR A 49 -16.52 -0.30 -6.52
C THR A 49 -15.44 -1.37 -6.31
N TRP A 50 -15.33 -1.84 -5.08
CA TRP A 50 -14.31 -2.76 -4.63
C TRP A 50 -14.93 -3.97 -3.96
N THR A 51 -14.32 -5.13 -4.17
CA THR A 51 -14.56 -6.31 -3.33
C THR A 51 -13.35 -6.53 -2.45
N ARG A 52 -13.57 -6.78 -1.16
CA ARG A 52 -12.54 -7.14 -0.21
C ARG A 52 -12.82 -8.52 0.37
N ALA A 53 -11.82 -9.38 0.36
CA ALA A 53 -11.78 -10.61 1.11
C ALA A 53 -10.80 -10.47 2.29
N VAL A 54 -11.25 -10.88 3.47
CA VAL A 54 -10.42 -11.02 4.67
C VAL A 54 -10.58 -12.43 5.20
N CYS A 55 -9.50 -13.02 5.69
CA CYS A 55 -9.60 -14.27 6.44
C CYS A 55 -8.82 -14.21 7.75
N TRP A 56 -9.25 -15.00 8.73
CA TRP A 56 -8.54 -15.23 9.98
C TRP A 56 -8.94 -16.58 10.57
N MET A 57 -8.18 -17.03 11.55
CA MET A 57 -8.51 -18.20 12.35
C MET A 57 -8.86 -17.76 13.77
N ASP A 58 -9.76 -18.49 14.45
CA ASP A 58 -10.08 -18.20 15.85
C ASP A 58 -8.84 -18.46 16.74
N TYR A 59 -8.23 -17.37 17.21
CA TYR A 59 -7.03 -17.40 18.05
C TYR A 59 -7.23 -18.20 19.33
N ARG A 60 -8.46 -18.29 19.86
CA ARG A 60 -8.72 -19.14 21.04
C ARG A 60 -8.43 -20.60 20.72
N GLN A 61 -8.84 -21.08 19.54
CA GLN A 61 -8.57 -22.46 19.13
C GLN A 61 -7.08 -22.71 18.87
N LEU A 62 -6.36 -21.73 18.30
CA LEU A 62 -4.91 -21.83 18.10
C LEU A 62 -4.14 -21.78 19.44
N LEU A 63 -4.57 -20.95 20.39
CA LEU A 63 -4.03 -20.91 21.74
C LEU A 63 -4.27 -22.23 22.47
N TYR A 64 -5.49 -22.79 22.39
CA TYR A 64 -5.76 -24.12 22.93
C TYR A 64 -4.90 -25.21 22.28
N HIS A 65 -4.67 -25.15 20.96
CA HIS A 65 -3.77 -26.08 20.27
C HIS A 65 -2.31 -25.94 20.75
N SER A 66 -1.83 -24.71 20.92
CA SER A 66 -0.45 -24.42 21.34
C SER A 66 -0.20 -24.81 22.80
N VAL A 67 -1.17 -24.55 23.69
CA VAL A 67 -1.09 -24.93 25.11
C VAL A 67 -1.28 -26.45 25.28
N ARG A 68 -2.18 -27.08 24.52
CA ARG A 68 -2.34 -28.55 24.53
C ARG A 68 -1.18 -29.29 23.86
N SER A 69 -0.40 -28.65 22.98
CA SER A 69 0.79 -29.27 22.38
C SER A 69 1.84 -29.67 23.42
N LEU A 70 1.85 -29.09 24.62
CA LEU A 70 2.69 -29.56 25.73
C LEU A 70 2.21 -30.88 26.36
N THR A 71 0.95 -31.27 26.11
CA THR A 71 0.36 -32.56 26.52
C THR A 71 0.28 -33.61 25.40
N VAL A 72 0.58 -33.24 24.14
CA VAL A 72 0.46 -34.14 22.97
C VAL A 72 1.54 -35.24 22.90
N ILE A 73 2.60 -35.15 23.72
CA ILE A 73 3.61 -36.22 23.80
C ILE A 73 2.99 -37.60 24.16
N PHE A 74 1.78 -37.64 24.73
CA PHE A 74 1.13 -38.87 25.22
C PHE A 74 -0.21 -39.28 24.55
N ARG A 75 -0.69 -38.63 23.47
CA ARG A 75 -1.96 -39.03 22.80
C ARG A 75 -1.89 -38.90 21.25
N PRO A 76 -2.02 -40.00 20.49
CA PRO A 76 -1.98 -39.96 19.01
C PRO A 76 -3.23 -39.37 18.32
N ASP A 77 -4.28 -38.98 19.05
CA ASP A 77 -5.57 -38.54 18.50
C ASP A 77 -5.85 -37.03 18.66
N GLY A 78 -4.87 -36.25 19.12
CA GLY A 78 -5.06 -34.90 19.65
C GLY A 78 -5.10 -33.73 18.66
N LEU A 79 -5.11 -33.96 17.35
CA LEU A 79 -5.34 -32.88 16.37
C LEU A 79 -6.83 -32.55 16.36
N ASN A 80 -7.19 -31.36 16.83
CA ASN A 80 -8.56 -30.88 16.77
C ASN A 80 -8.89 -30.54 15.30
N HIS A 81 -9.52 -31.47 14.59
CA HIS A 81 -9.80 -31.36 13.15
C HIS A 81 -10.87 -30.31 12.80
N ASP A 82 -11.48 -29.65 13.80
CA ASP A 82 -12.53 -28.65 13.62
C ASP A 82 -12.02 -27.20 13.58
N MET A 83 -10.70 -26.99 13.48
CA MET A 83 -10.14 -25.66 13.24
C MET A 83 -10.64 -25.14 11.89
N ARG A 84 -11.47 -24.09 11.92
CA ARG A 84 -12.04 -23.47 10.72
C ARG A 84 -11.55 -22.03 10.60
N GLU A 85 -11.02 -21.72 9.43
CA GLU A 85 -10.83 -20.35 8.99
C GLU A 85 -12.19 -19.68 8.79
N THR A 86 -12.28 -18.42 9.19
CA THR A 86 -13.40 -17.56 8.82
C THR A 86 -12.94 -16.67 7.68
N CYS A 87 -13.66 -16.71 6.57
CA CYS A 87 -13.47 -15.82 5.44
C CYS A 87 -14.70 -14.91 5.34
N ARG A 88 -14.48 -13.60 5.19
CA ARG A 88 -15.54 -12.62 4.93
C ARG A 88 -15.22 -11.89 3.64
N ILE A 89 -16.22 -11.82 2.76
CA ILE A 89 -16.17 -11.06 1.52
C ILE A 89 -17.18 -9.92 1.63
N SER A 90 -16.73 -8.69 1.43
CA SER A 90 -17.54 -7.48 1.53
C SER A 90 -17.35 -6.61 0.29
N SER A 91 -18.45 -6.13 -0.28
CA SER A 91 -18.43 -5.10 -1.32
C SER A 91 -18.40 -3.71 -0.67
N MET A 92 -17.68 -2.77 -1.26
CA MET A 92 -17.59 -1.38 -0.81
C MET A 92 -17.50 -0.43 -2.00
N ARG A 93 -17.94 0.81 -1.82
CA ARG A 93 -17.81 1.87 -2.82
C ARG A 93 -16.98 2.99 -2.23
N LEU A 94 -15.71 3.07 -2.64
CA LEU A 94 -14.78 4.07 -2.14
C LEU A 94 -14.95 5.38 -2.92
N ARG A 95 -14.92 6.49 -2.19
CA ARG A 95 -14.92 7.86 -2.72
C ARG A 95 -13.78 8.66 -2.12
N ILE A 96 -13.15 9.47 -2.94
CA ILE A 96 -12.12 10.39 -2.49
C ILE A 96 -12.80 11.53 -1.72
N THR A 97 -12.31 11.80 -0.52
CA THR A 97 -12.82 12.85 0.36
C THR A 97 -11.90 14.06 0.40
N GLY A 98 -10.65 13.92 -0.01
CA GLY A 98 -9.70 15.04 -0.07
C GLY A 98 -8.27 14.59 -0.31
N TYR A 99 -7.36 15.58 -0.32
CA TYR A 99 -5.94 15.38 -0.58
C TYR A 99 -5.10 16.11 0.47
N SER A 100 -3.91 15.59 0.74
CA SER A 100 -2.91 16.26 1.57
C SER A 100 -1.50 15.96 1.07
N TRP A 101 -0.51 16.80 1.38
CA TRP A 101 0.85 16.61 0.90
C TRP A 101 1.77 16.06 1.98
N ALA A 102 2.64 15.13 1.59
CA ALA A 102 3.77 14.74 2.44
C ALA A 102 4.73 15.93 2.53
N HIS A 103 4.92 16.46 3.73
CA HIS A 103 5.85 17.57 3.93
C HIS A 103 7.28 17.03 3.85
N TRP A 104 8.07 17.53 2.92
CA TRP A 104 9.52 17.35 2.96
C TRP A 104 10.06 18.13 4.16
N SER A 105 10.68 17.46 5.12
CA SER A 105 11.53 18.14 6.10
C SER A 105 12.98 17.95 5.66
N GLU A 106 13.70 19.04 5.43
CA GLU A 106 15.16 19.01 5.20
C GLU A 106 15.92 18.36 6.36
N SER A 107 15.28 18.15 7.51
CA SER A 107 15.86 17.45 8.66
C SER A 107 15.91 15.92 8.51
N SER A 108 15.25 15.33 7.51
CA SER A 108 15.21 13.87 7.32
C SER A 108 16.47 13.30 6.66
N SER A 109 17.40 14.16 6.23
CA SER A 109 18.75 13.76 5.82
C SER A 109 19.63 13.47 7.05
N ILE A 110 19.24 12.54 7.92
CA ILE A 110 20.21 11.86 8.77
C ILE A 110 20.99 10.91 7.85
N THR A 111 22.12 11.41 7.36
CA THR A 111 23.16 10.56 6.78
C THR A 111 23.71 9.71 7.91
N VAL A 112 23.11 8.54 8.16
CA VAL A 112 23.82 7.48 8.88
C VAL A 112 24.94 7.05 7.96
N LEU A 113 26.12 7.66 8.13
CA LEU A 113 27.33 7.19 7.49
C LEU A 113 27.49 5.71 7.86
N PRO A 114 27.55 4.78 6.89
CA PRO A 114 27.90 3.41 7.21
C PRO A 114 29.29 3.39 7.86
N PRO A 115 29.52 2.57 8.90
CA PRO A 115 30.84 2.46 9.50
C PRO A 115 31.85 2.08 8.42
N LYS A 116 32.89 2.92 8.29
CA LYS A 116 34.00 2.75 7.35
C LYS A 116 34.55 1.32 7.44
N PRO A 117 34.51 0.51 6.36
CA PRO A 117 35.10 -0.82 6.40
C PRO A 117 36.61 -0.71 6.64
N THR A 118 37.08 -1.40 7.68
CA THR A 118 38.50 -1.52 8.01
C THR A 118 39.23 -2.15 6.84
N SER A 119 40.12 -1.36 6.24
CA SER A 119 41.07 -1.76 5.20
C SER A 119 41.79 -3.06 5.54
N LEU A 120 41.49 -4.11 4.78
CA LEU A 120 42.37 -5.27 4.60
C LEU A 120 42.76 -5.30 3.12
N SER A 121 44.07 -5.20 2.88
CA SER A 121 44.67 -5.14 1.56
C SER A 121 44.38 -6.43 0.75
N PRO A 122 44.13 -6.34 -0.57
CA PRO A 122 43.99 -7.52 -1.40
C PRO A 122 45.38 -8.15 -1.69
N PRO A 123 45.48 -9.49 -1.79
CA PRO A 123 46.68 -10.11 -2.34
C PRO A 123 46.76 -9.85 -3.84
N SER A 124 47.93 -9.42 -4.28
CA SER A 124 48.31 -9.26 -5.68
C SER A 124 48.40 -10.63 -6.36
N SER A 125 47.51 -10.89 -7.32
CA SER A 125 47.76 -11.89 -8.36
C SER A 125 47.24 -11.37 -9.69
N SER A 126 48.18 -10.90 -10.50
CA SER A 126 47.97 -10.55 -11.90
C SER A 126 47.82 -11.81 -12.74
N SER A 127 46.66 -11.98 -13.36
CA SER A 127 46.55 -12.73 -14.62
C SER A 127 45.46 -12.09 -15.47
N THR A 128 45.90 -11.20 -16.37
CA THR A 128 45.07 -10.52 -17.35
C THR A 128 44.58 -11.54 -18.37
N LEU A 129 43.28 -11.86 -18.34
CA LEU A 129 42.57 -12.45 -19.46
C LEU A 129 41.91 -11.30 -20.25
N PRO A 130 42.07 -11.21 -21.58
CA PRO A 130 41.41 -10.17 -22.36
C PRO A 130 39.90 -10.46 -22.42
N GLY A 131 39.08 -9.57 -21.87
CA GLY A 131 37.62 -9.66 -21.90
C GLY A 131 36.87 -9.22 -20.63
N ALA A 132 37.58 -8.86 -19.55
CA ALA A 132 36.97 -8.44 -18.28
C ALA A 132 36.51 -6.97 -18.24
N ASP A 133 37.11 -6.09 -19.06
CA ASP A 133 36.85 -4.64 -18.99
C ASP A 133 35.44 -4.27 -19.52
N GLU A 134 34.92 -4.94 -20.56
CA GLU A 134 33.57 -4.67 -21.09
C GLU A 134 32.44 -5.08 -20.12
N VAL A 135 32.68 -6.11 -19.30
CA VAL A 135 31.66 -6.63 -18.37
C VAL A 135 31.53 -5.72 -17.15
N LEU A 136 32.64 -5.16 -16.65
CA LEU A 136 32.65 -4.21 -15.53
C LEU A 136 31.99 -2.88 -15.89
N ASP A 137 32.14 -2.42 -17.14
CA ASP A 137 31.47 -1.21 -17.63
C ASP A 137 29.94 -1.41 -17.78
N ALA A 138 29.51 -2.60 -18.21
CA ALA A 138 28.08 -2.94 -18.31
C ALA A 138 27.40 -3.09 -16.94
N GLU A 139 28.04 -3.76 -15.98
CA GLU A 139 27.51 -3.88 -14.61
C GLU A 139 27.45 -2.53 -13.89
N SER A 140 28.47 -1.68 -14.05
CA SER A 140 28.47 -0.34 -13.45
C SER A 140 27.46 0.61 -14.09
N ALA A 141 27.21 0.49 -15.40
CA ALA A 141 26.13 1.21 -16.07
C ALA A 141 24.74 0.76 -15.59
N PHE A 142 24.53 -0.55 -15.44
CA PHE A 142 23.27 -1.12 -14.94
C PHE A 142 22.98 -0.65 -13.51
N VAL A 143 23.97 -0.68 -12.61
CA VAL A 143 23.82 -0.20 -11.23
C VAL A 143 23.47 1.30 -11.19
N ARG A 144 24.08 2.12 -12.04
CA ARG A 144 23.76 3.55 -12.14
C ARG A 144 22.35 3.82 -12.66
N GLU A 145 21.87 3.01 -13.61
CA GLU A 145 20.50 3.11 -14.09
C GLU A 145 19.48 2.70 -13.03
N GLU A 146 19.78 1.64 -12.26
CA GLU A 146 18.95 1.18 -11.15
C GLU A 146 18.88 2.22 -10.02
N GLU A 147 20.01 2.81 -9.64
CA GLU A 147 20.06 3.90 -8.65
C GLU A 147 19.26 5.12 -9.11
N LYS A 148 19.43 5.54 -10.37
CA LYS A 148 18.67 6.65 -10.95
C LYS A 148 17.16 6.36 -10.96
N TYR A 149 16.76 5.12 -11.27
CA TYR A 149 15.36 4.71 -11.24
C TYR A 149 14.81 4.75 -9.81
N LYS A 150 15.58 4.28 -8.84
CA LYS A 150 15.21 4.31 -7.42
C LYS A 150 15.02 5.74 -6.91
N ASP A 151 15.94 6.65 -7.23
CA ASP A 151 15.83 8.06 -6.85
C ASP A 151 14.58 8.73 -7.46
N ALA A 152 14.28 8.40 -8.72
CA ALA A 152 13.06 8.87 -9.38
C ALA A 152 11.80 8.34 -8.69
N MET A 153 11.79 7.07 -8.28
CA MET A 153 10.66 6.46 -7.55
C MET A 153 10.52 7.01 -6.14
N ASP A 154 11.62 7.25 -5.43
CA ASP A 154 11.61 7.85 -4.08
C ASP A 154 11.13 9.31 -4.11
N SER A 155 11.40 10.02 -5.20
CA SER A 155 10.88 11.38 -5.42
C SER A 155 9.35 11.43 -5.51
N LEU A 156 8.69 10.34 -5.93
CA LEU A 156 7.22 10.28 -6.03
C LEU A 156 6.52 10.39 -4.67
N VAL A 157 7.22 10.08 -3.57
CA VAL A 157 6.71 10.26 -2.20
C VAL A 157 6.26 11.69 -1.94
N TYR A 158 6.95 12.66 -2.56
CA TYR A 158 6.69 14.09 -2.37
C TYR A 158 5.99 14.72 -3.57
N ALA A 159 6.04 14.09 -4.74
CA ALA A 159 5.38 14.57 -5.95
C ALA A 159 3.90 14.18 -6.05
N LEU A 160 3.46 13.14 -5.33
CA LEU A 160 2.08 12.69 -5.34
C LEU A 160 1.38 13.03 -4.01
N PRO A 161 0.16 13.59 -4.04
CA PRO A 161 -0.59 13.85 -2.82
C PRO A 161 -1.04 12.55 -2.17
N VAL A 162 -1.10 12.54 -0.85
CA VAL A 162 -1.85 11.54 -0.09
C VAL A 162 -3.32 11.71 -0.39
N ILE A 163 -3.96 10.64 -0.86
CA ILE A 163 -5.40 10.59 -1.13
C ILE A 163 -6.11 10.15 0.16
N HIS A 164 -7.13 10.89 0.59
CA HIS A 164 -8.04 10.50 1.65
C HIS A 164 -9.33 9.96 1.03
N PHE A 165 -9.86 8.88 1.58
CA PHE A 165 -11.08 8.26 1.05
C PHE A 165 -11.97 7.70 2.15
N SER A 166 -13.24 7.51 1.80
CA SER A 166 -14.26 6.89 2.64
C SER A 166 -15.25 6.09 1.78
N ASP A 167 -15.88 5.07 2.36
CA ASP A 167 -17.04 4.41 1.77
C ASP A 167 -18.38 5.01 2.22
N ASP A 168 -18.34 5.98 3.13
CA ASP A 168 -19.53 6.65 3.66
C ASP A 168 -20.35 7.32 2.55
N GLN A 169 -21.65 7.06 2.56
CA GLN A 169 -22.58 7.51 1.52
C GLN A 169 -23.66 8.41 2.15
N PRO A 170 -23.81 9.66 1.68
CA PRO A 170 -24.84 10.55 2.18
C PRO A 170 -26.24 9.92 2.04
N GLY A 171 -26.97 9.85 3.15
CA GLY A 171 -28.35 9.33 3.16
C GLY A 171 -28.49 7.81 3.19
N VAL A 172 -27.39 7.05 3.28
CA VAL A 172 -27.42 5.60 3.49
C VAL A 172 -26.85 5.30 4.88
N THR A 173 -27.68 4.72 5.75
CA THR A 173 -27.20 4.25 7.05
C THR A 173 -26.48 2.91 6.87
N SER A 174 -25.16 2.93 6.94
CA SER A 174 -24.34 1.73 7.07
C SER A 174 -24.03 1.47 8.55
N GLU A 175 -24.12 0.21 8.99
CA GLU A 175 -23.67 -0.20 10.34
C GLU A 175 -22.16 -0.02 10.51
N ARG A 176 -21.41 -0.14 9.41
CA ARG A 176 -19.95 -0.07 9.41
C ARG A 176 -19.47 0.74 8.21
N THR A 177 -18.50 1.61 8.44
CA THR A 177 -17.83 2.38 7.39
C THR A 177 -16.35 2.09 7.37
N ILE A 178 -15.71 2.43 6.25
CA ILE A 178 -14.28 2.35 6.02
C ILE A 178 -13.83 3.74 5.61
N ARG A 179 -12.76 4.20 6.24
CA ARG A 179 -12.02 5.39 5.83
C ARG A 179 -10.53 5.08 5.77
N GLY A 180 -9.79 5.81 4.97
CA GLY A 180 -8.38 5.54 4.84
C GLY A 180 -7.61 6.56 4.05
N THR A 181 -6.33 6.25 3.87
CA THR A 181 -5.41 7.00 3.03
C THR A 181 -4.67 6.10 2.07
N VAL A 182 -4.37 6.65 0.89
CA VAL A 182 -3.44 6.06 -0.06
C VAL A 182 -2.28 7.01 -0.27
N ARG A 183 -1.06 6.50 -0.16
CA ARG A 183 0.14 7.31 -0.33
C ARG A 183 1.26 6.53 -1.01
N MET A 184 2.13 7.28 -1.68
CA MET A 184 3.39 6.75 -2.16
C MET A 184 4.37 6.58 -0.98
N ILE A 185 5.10 5.48 -0.96
CA ILE A 185 6.27 5.27 -0.09
C ILE A 185 7.50 4.97 -0.95
N SER A 186 8.68 4.96 -0.33
CA SER A 186 9.95 4.69 -1.02
C SER A 186 9.89 3.43 -1.88
N GLY A 187 10.56 3.47 -3.03
CA GLY A 187 10.60 2.38 -4.01
C GLY A 187 9.38 2.34 -4.94
N GLY A 188 8.59 3.42 -5.01
CA GLY A 188 7.43 3.49 -5.91
C GLY A 188 6.25 2.64 -5.45
N ILE A 189 6.22 2.28 -4.17
CA ILE A 189 5.21 1.41 -3.59
C ILE A 189 4.00 2.26 -3.17
N VAL A 190 2.81 1.82 -3.56
CA VAL A 190 1.56 2.47 -3.17
C VAL A 190 1.00 1.78 -1.93
N ARG A 191 1.01 2.48 -0.80
CA ARG A 191 0.53 1.98 0.49
C ARG A 191 -0.89 2.46 0.77
N TRP A 192 -1.71 1.54 1.26
CA TRP A 192 -3.08 1.73 1.69
C TRP A 192 -3.16 1.55 3.21
N SER A 193 -3.70 2.54 3.91
CA SER A 193 -4.02 2.48 5.34
C SER A 193 -5.52 2.68 5.49
N MET A 194 -6.22 1.75 6.13
CA MET A 194 -7.67 1.78 6.29
C MET A 194 -8.06 1.52 7.73
N ILE A 195 -9.16 2.14 8.14
CA ILE A 195 -9.80 1.93 9.43
C ILE A 195 -11.26 1.62 9.15
N SER A 196 -11.75 0.53 9.72
CA SER A 196 -13.17 0.19 9.72
C SER A 196 -13.78 0.61 11.06
N ARG A 197 -14.84 1.40 10.99
CA ARG A 197 -15.53 1.97 12.15
C ARG A 197 -16.93 1.37 12.26
N ASP A 198 -17.27 0.92 13.46
CA ASP A 198 -18.65 0.63 13.82
C ASP A 198 -19.39 1.94 14.07
N ASN A 199 -20.44 2.18 13.29
CA ASN A 199 -21.22 3.42 13.39
C ASN A 199 -22.27 3.36 14.50
N LEU A 200 -22.58 2.17 15.04
CA LEU A 200 -23.53 2.01 16.14
C LEU A 200 -22.84 2.29 17.48
N GLU A 201 -21.62 1.78 17.65
CA GLU A 201 -20.83 1.96 18.88
C GLU A 201 -19.84 3.13 18.79
N GLU A 202 -19.75 3.80 17.63
CA GLU A 202 -18.84 4.91 17.32
C GLU A 202 -17.34 4.59 17.59
N HIS A 203 -16.98 3.32 17.49
CA HIS A 203 -15.64 2.82 17.77
C HIS A 203 -14.94 2.32 16.51
N ASP A 204 -13.62 2.49 16.45
CA ASP A 204 -12.80 1.95 15.37
C ASP A 204 -12.53 0.48 15.67
N ASP A 205 -13.09 -0.44 14.88
CA ASP A 205 -12.97 -1.89 15.15
C ASP A 205 -11.69 -2.49 14.57
N TRP A 206 -11.38 -2.12 13.34
CA TRP A 206 -10.35 -2.80 12.54
C TRP A 206 -9.43 -1.81 11.88
N VAL A 207 -8.13 -2.12 11.88
CA VAL A 207 -7.11 -1.42 11.09
C VAL A 207 -6.60 -2.38 10.02
N LEU A 208 -6.40 -1.86 8.82
CA LEU A 208 -5.89 -2.61 7.69
C LEU A 208 -4.77 -1.84 6.99
N GLU A 209 -3.72 -2.57 6.62
CA GLU A 209 -2.52 -2.06 5.97
C GLU A 209 -2.21 -2.92 4.76
N ALA A 210 -2.09 -2.31 3.59
CA ALA A 210 -1.92 -3.03 2.33
C ALA A 210 -1.02 -2.31 1.34
N VAL A 211 -0.54 -3.06 0.35
CA VAL A 211 0.25 -2.58 -0.77
C VAL A 211 -0.49 -2.86 -2.07
N GLN A 212 -0.52 -1.88 -2.97
CA GLN A 212 -1.12 -2.03 -4.28
C GLN A 212 -0.29 -2.94 -5.19
N ILE A 213 -0.96 -3.90 -5.79
CA ILE A 213 -0.40 -4.84 -6.75
C ILE A 213 -0.49 -4.21 -8.15
N GLY A 214 0.63 -4.17 -8.87
CA GLY A 214 0.69 -3.65 -10.25
C GLY A 214 0.99 -2.15 -10.37
N GLY A 215 1.32 -1.48 -9.26
CA GLY A 215 1.75 -0.07 -9.26
C GLY A 215 0.60 0.93 -9.27
N ILE A 216 0.96 2.20 -9.51
CA ILE A 216 0.09 3.38 -9.55
C ILE A 216 -1.15 3.11 -10.41
N GLY A 217 -2.36 3.26 -9.89
CA GLY A 217 -3.60 3.16 -10.66
C GLY A 217 -4.06 1.74 -10.99
N SER A 218 -3.30 0.70 -10.62
CA SER A 218 -3.63 -0.69 -10.94
C SER A 218 -4.94 -1.16 -10.29
N GLY A 219 -5.84 -1.73 -11.10
CA GLY A 219 -7.09 -2.34 -10.66
C GLY A 219 -6.97 -3.76 -10.09
N LEU A 220 -5.77 -4.39 -10.12
CA LEU A 220 -5.51 -5.67 -9.44
C LEU A 220 -5.74 -5.56 -7.92
N GLY A 221 -5.66 -4.32 -7.42
CA GLY A 221 -6.02 -3.93 -6.08
C GLY A 221 -4.88 -4.05 -5.08
N ALA A 222 -5.21 -4.19 -3.80
CA ALA A 222 -4.25 -4.11 -2.71
C ALA A 222 -4.31 -5.35 -1.81
N ALA A 223 -3.15 -5.91 -1.47
CA ALA A 223 -3.03 -7.04 -0.56
C ALA A 223 -2.23 -6.64 0.68
N GLY A 224 -2.60 -7.21 1.82
CA GLY A 224 -2.08 -6.76 3.10
C GLY A 224 -2.56 -7.56 4.28
N MET A 225 -2.60 -6.91 5.43
CA MET A 225 -3.03 -7.50 6.69
C MET A 225 -4.07 -6.61 7.36
N TRP A 226 -4.89 -7.22 8.20
CA TRP A 226 -5.83 -6.54 9.07
C TRP A 226 -5.71 -7.05 10.49
N THR A 227 -6.10 -6.21 11.45
CA THR A 227 -6.07 -6.49 12.89
C THR A 227 -7.13 -5.67 13.62
N GLY A 228 -7.45 -6.03 14.87
CA GLY A 228 -8.20 -5.15 15.78
C GLY A 228 -7.50 -3.80 15.93
N ALA A 229 -8.28 -2.71 15.97
CA ALA A 229 -7.75 -1.35 16.00
C ALA A 229 -7.01 -1.00 17.30
N GLY A 230 -7.41 -1.63 18.40
CA GLY A 230 -6.74 -1.50 19.70
C GLY A 230 -5.43 -2.28 19.80
N HIS A 231 -5.16 -3.19 18.85
CA HIS A 231 -4.05 -4.16 18.90
C HIS A 231 -3.98 -4.87 20.25
N GLU A 232 -5.14 -5.28 20.77
CA GLU A 232 -5.26 -5.93 22.06
C GLU A 232 -4.70 -7.35 21.99
N ASN A 233 -4.26 -7.85 23.15
CA ASN A 233 -3.76 -9.22 23.25
C ASN A 233 -4.90 -10.21 22.97
N GLY A 234 -4.83 -10.91 21.83
CA GLY A 234 -5.85 -11.85 21.36
C GLY A 234 -6.70 -11.32 20.21
N ASP A 235 -6.46 -10.09 19.74
CA ASP A 235 -7.09 -9.58 18.53
C ASP A 235 -6.78 -10.49 17.33
N PRO A 236 -7.76 -10.70 16.45
CA PRO A 236 -7.51 -11.44 15.24
C PRO A 236 -6.56 -10.64 14.34
N LEU A 237 -5.62 -11.33 13.72
CA LEU A 237 -4.80 -10.82 12.63
C LEU A 237 -4.97 -11.77 11.45
N GLY A 238 -5.01 -11.22 10.25
CA GLY A 238 -5.13 -12.05 9.06
C GLY A 238 -4.79 -11.32 7.79
N PRO A 239 -4.62 -12.06 6.68
CA PRO A 239 -4.39 -11.45 5.39
C PRO A 239 -5.68 -10.82 4.86
N MET A 240 -5.49 -9.85 3.99
CA MET A 240 -6.57 -9.25 3.21
C MET A 240 -6.15 -9.12 1.75
N TRP A 241 -7.14 -9.17 0.87
CA TRP A 241 -7.02 -8.72 -0.51
C TRP A 241 -8.28 -7.95 -0.91
N MET A 242 -8.11 -6.79 -1.53
CA MET A 242 -9.18 -6.04 -2.16
C MET A 242 -8.85 -5.82 -3.62
N TRP A 243 -9.86 -5.89 -4.50
CA TRP A 243 -9.72 -5.66 -5.94
C TRP A 243 -10.91 -4.88 -6.49
N ARG A 244 -10.69 -4.18 -7.60
CA ARG A 244 -11.74 -3.42 -8.27
C ARG A 244 -12.70 -4.36 -8.99
N VAL A 245 -13.98 -4.07 -8.88
CA VAL A 245 -15.04 -4.69 -9.67
C VAL A 245 -15.38 -3.70 -10.77
N ALA A 246 -15.32 -4.16 -12.03
CA ALA A 246 -15.41 -3.37 -13.26
C ALA A 246 -16.43 -2.23 -13.23
#